data_AF-A0A0H4PWU1-F1
#
_entry.id   AF-A0A0H4PWU1-F1
#
_cell.length_a   1.000
_cell.length_b   1.000
_cell.length_c   1.000
_cell.angle_alpha   90.00
_cell.angle_beta   90.00
_cell.angle_gamma   90.00
#
_symmetry.space_group_name_H-M   'P 1'
#
loop_
_entity.id
_entity.type
_entity.pdbx_description
1 polymer ?
#
loop_
_entity_poly.entity_id
_entity_poly.type
_entity_poly.pdbx_seq_one_letter_code
_entity_poly.pdbx_strand_id
1 'polypeptide(L)'
;MKNKIALFKKYSSSNIRKTPFLMLTLCLLSIFPNGLMAQIQEGLPKPTDQIDLSDTSDLVIFIILPILVLILYLFWRKSMKKRKNKGDQ
;
A
#
# COMPACT_ATOMS: atom_id res chain seq x y z
N MET A 1 34.43 14.04 -24.59
CA MET A 1 34.36 13.25 -23.32
C MET A 1 33.52 13.88 -22.21
N LYS A 2 33.55 15.20 -21.99
CA LYS A 2 32.88 15.86 -20.85
C LYS A 2 31.35 15.69 -20.78
N ASN A 3 30.66 15.59 -21.92
CA ASN A 3 29.20 15.41 -21.95
C ASN A 3 28.70 14.05 -21.45
N LYS A 4 29.48 12.97 -21.64
CA LYS A 4 29.08 11.63 -21.17
C LYS A 4 29.11 11.56 -19.64
N ILE A 5 30.08 12.24 -19.02
CA ILE A 5 30.23 12.31 -17.56
C ILE A 5 29.08 13.12 -16.94
N ALA A 6 28.69 14.23 -17.57
CA ALA A 6 27.56 15.04 -17.12
C ALA A 6 26.22 14.30 -17.22
N LEU A 7 26.01 13.52 -18.29
CA LEU A 7 24.83 12.67 -18.46
C LEU A 7 24.77 11.55 -17.42
N PHE A 8 25.90 10.89 -17.14
CA PHE A 8 25.97 9.86 -16.11
C PHE A 8 25.63 10.42 -14.71
N LYS A 9 26.16 11.60 -14.38
CA LYS A 9 25.86 12.28 -13.11
C LYS A 9 24.38 12.70 -13.01
N LYS A 10 23.77 13.13 -14.12
CA LYS A 10 22.35 13.51 -14.17
C LYS A 10 21.42 12.30 -13.97
N TYR A 11 21.74 11.17 -14.59
CA TYR A 11 20.97 9.93 -14.45
C TYR A 11 21.09 9.31 -13.04
N SER A 12 22.28 9.41 -12.43
CA SER A 12 22.54 8.94 -11.07
C SER A 12 21.79 9.74 -9.99
N SER A 13 21.56 11.04 -10.20
CA SER A 13 21.00 11.92 -9.18
C SER A 13 19.47 12.11 -9.23
N SER A 14 18.77 11.64 -10.28
CA SER A 14 17.41 12.12 -10.56
C SER A 14 16.24 11.28 -10.04
N ASN A 15 16.46 10.18 -9.30
CA ASN A 15 15.33 9.31 -8.90
C ASN A 15 15.33 8.78 -7.44
N ILE A 16 16.32 9.13 -6.63
CA ILE A 16 16.45 8.62 -5.24
C ILE A 16 15.53 9.34 -4.23
N ARG A 17 15.05 10.56 -4.54
CA ARG A 17 14.26 11.37 -3.60
C ARG A 17 12.77 11.05 -3.54
N LYS A 18 12.23 10.27 -4.49
CA LYS A 18 10.79 9.92 -4.57
C LYS A 18 10.47 8.52 -4.04
N THR A 19 11.48 7.76 -3.63
CA THR A 19 11.34 6.38 -3.15
C THR A 19 11.31 6.19 -1.62
N PRO A 20 11.34 7.20 -0.72
CA PRO A 20 11.34 6.90 0.71
C PRO A 20 10.02 6.26 1.14
N PHE A 21 8.90 6.69 0.55
CA PHE A 21 7.59 6.07 0.78
C PHE A 21 7.55 4.63 0.27
N LEU A 22 8.11 4.37 -0.92
CA LEU A 22 8.14 3.03 -1.53
C LEU A 22 9.03 2.06 -0.72
N MET A 23 10.17 2.55 -0.22
CA MET A 23 11.07 1.78 0.64
C MET A 23 10.46 1.52 2.02
N LEU A 24 9.78 2.51 2.61
CA LEU A 24 9.06 2.37 3.87
C LEU A 24 7.90 1.37 3.74
N THR A 25 7.11 1.44 2.67
CA THR A 25 6.03 0.46 2.42
C THR A 25 6.55 -0.96 2.22
N LEU A 26 7.70 -1.11 1.57
CA LEU A 26 8.33 -2.42 1.35
C LEU A 26 8.86 -3.01 2.68
N CYS A 27 9.42 -2.16 3.54
CA CYS A 27 9.93 -2.55 4.86
C CYS A 27 8.79 -2.93 5.83
N LEU A 28 7.67 -2.19 5.80
CA LEU A 28 6.48 -2.52 6.59
C LEU A 28 5.82 -3.84 6.14
N LEU A 29 5.80 -4.12 4.83
CA LEU A 29 5.31 -5.40 4.30
C LEU A 29 6.16 -6.58 4.79
N SER A 30 7.48 -6.42 4.91
CA SER A 30 8.37 -7.49 5.35
C SER A 30 8.24 -7.87 6.83
N ILE A 31 7.67 -7.00 7.66
CA ILE A 31 7.43 -7.28 9.09
C ILE A 31 6.15 -8.12 9.28
N PHE A 32 5.27 -8.20 8.28
CA PHE A 32 3.87 -8.62 8.49
C PHE A 32 3.57 -10.15 8.56
N PRO A 33 4.37 -11.14 8.09
CA PRO A 33 3.85 -12.51 8.08
C PRO A 33 4.29 -13.43 9.24
N ASN A 34 5.15 -13.01 10.17
CA ASN A 34 5.73 -13.97 11.13
C ASN A 34 4.98 -14.12 12.47
N GLY A 35 3.84 -13.46 12.66
CA GLY A 35 3.19 -13.34 13.98
C GLY A 35 1.90 -14.15 14.21
N LEU A 36 1.36 -14.87 13.21
CA LEU A 36 0.03 -15.50 13.34
C LEU A 36 -0.01 -16.61 14.40
N MET A 37 1.11 -17.26 14.70
CA MET A 37 1.18 -18.33 15.70
C MET A 37 1.33 -17.79 17.14
N ALA A 38 1.77 -16.54 17.32
CA ALA A 38 2.00 -15.94 18.63
C ALA A 38 0.75 -15.26 19.24
N GLN A 39 -0.35 -15.21 18.48
CA GLN A 39 -1.60 -14.53 18.86
C GLN A 39 -2.70 -15.49 19.33
N ILE A 40 -2.46 -16.79 19.31
CA ILE A 40 -3.42 -17.78 19.81
C ILE A 40 -3.34 -17.75 21.35
N GLN A 41 -4.35 -17.17 21.97
CA GLN A 41 -4.47 -17.14 23.43
C GLN A 41 -4.77 -18.55 23.94
N GLU A 42 -3.82 -19.14 24.67
CA GLU A 42 -3.99 -20.47 25.25
C GLU A 42 -5.08 -20.45 26.34
N GLY A 43 -6.00 -21.42 26.31
CA GLY A 43 -7.02 -21.60 27.35
C GLY A 43 -8.35 -20.85 27.16
N LEU A 44 -8.51 -20.04 26.12
CA LEU A 44 -9.81 -19.48 25.75
C LEU A 44 -10.48 -20.29 24.63
N PRO A 45 -11.81 -20.47 24.65
CA PRO A 45 -12.53 -21.05 23.53
C PRO A 45 -12.24 -20.19 22.30
N LYS A 46 -11.66 -20.83 21.27
CA LYS A 46 -11.38 -20.15 20.01
C LYS A 46 -12.72 -19.70 19.42
N PRO A 47 -12.87 -18.46 18.93
CA PRO A 47 -13.96 -18.16 18.02
C PRO A 47 -13.80 -19.12 16.83
N THR A 48 -14.67 -20.12 16.77
CA THR A 48 -14.56 -21.27 15.87
C THR A 48 -15.42 -21.07 14.63
N ASP A 49 -16.05 -19.90 14.51
CA ASP A 49 -16.89 -19.62 13.36
C ASP A 49 -15.99 -19.39 12.15
N GLN A 50 -16.15 -20.30 11.19
CA GLN A 50 -15.56 -20.17 9.88
C GLN A 50 -16.12 -18.91 9.23
N ILE A 51 -15.26 -18.14 8.55
CA ILE A 51 -15.71 -16.96 7.80
C ILE A 51 -16.74 -17.44 6.78
N ASP A 52 -17.99 -17.04 6.95
CA ASP A 52 -19.08 -17.43 6.09
C ASP A 52 -19.41 -16.28 5.14
N LEU A 53 -18.96 -16.41 3.89
CA LEU A 53 -19.23 -15.41 2.86
C LEU A 53 -20.71 -15.35 2.45
N SER A 54 -21.53 -16.26 2.96
CA SER A 54 -22.99 -16.21 2.85
C SER A 54 -23.59 -15.23 3.86
N ASP A 55 -22.91 -14.96 4.98
CA ASP A 55 -23.32 -13.90 5.90
C ASP A 55 -22.95 -12.53 5.34
N THR A 56 -23.88 -11.59 5.49
CA THR A 56 -23.72 -10.22 4.99
C THR A 56 -22.58 -9.51 5.70
N SER A 57 -22.41 -9.74 7.01
CA SER A 57 -21.39 -9.08 7.82
C SER A 57 -19.98 -9.45 7.34
N ASP A 58 -19.72 -10.74 7.20
CA ASP A 58 -18.43 -11.28 6.77
C ASP A 58 -18.09 -10.85 5.35
N LEU A 59 -19.04 -10.95 4.41
CA LEU A 59 -18.84 -10.48 3.04
C LEU A 59 -18.47 -8.99 3.00
N VAL A 60 -19.17 -8.16 3.77
CA VAL A 60 -18.95 -6.71 3.77
C VAL A 60 -17.57 -6.36 4.34
N ILE A 61 -17.20 -6.92 5.49
CA ILE A 61 -15.95 -6.60 6.18
C ILE A 61 -14.74 -7.11 5.39
N PHE A 62 -14.80 -8.37 4.93
CA PHE A 62 -13.63 -9.03 4.34
C PHE A 62 -13.48 -8.78 2.84
N ILE A 63 -14.56 -8.45 2.10
CA ILE A 63 -14.50 -8.26 0.64
C ILE A 63 -14.89 -6.83 0.24
N ILE A 64 -16.05 -6.33 0.67
CA ILE A 64 -16.55 -5.04 0.17
C ILE A 64 -15.72 -3.86 0.70
N LEU A 65 -15.42 -3.84 2.00
CA LEU A 65 -14.62 -2.79 2.63
C LEU A 65 -13.26 -2.61 1.95
N PRO A 66 -12.43 -3.66 1.71
CA PRO A 66 -11.15 -3.47 1.03
C PRO A 66 -11.31 -3.01 -0.42
N ILE A 67 -12.33 -3.48 -1.15
CA ILE A 67 -12.63 -3.00 -2.51
C ILE A 67 -12.99 -1.50 -2.48
N LEU A 68 -13.81 -1.06 -1.53
CA LEU A 68 -14.21 0.34 -1.39
C LEU A 68 -13.01 1.26 -1.15
N VAL A 69 -12.12 0.86 -0.23
CA VAL A 69 -10.86 1.58 0.03
C VAL A 69 -10.03 1.70 -1.24
N LEU A 70 -9.93 0.63 -2.03
CA LEU A 70 -9.19 0.63 -3.29
C LEU A 70 -9.81 1.61 -4.31
N ILE A 71 -11.13 1.61 -4.47
CA ILE A 71 -11.85 2.51 -5.38
C ILE A 71 -11.64 3.97 -4.96
N LEU A 72 -11.83 4.29 -3.68
CA LEU A 72 -11.63 5.64 -3.15
C LEU A 72 -10.19 6.11 -3.34
N TYR A 73 -9.21 5.24 -3.10
CA TYR A 73 -7.81 5.53 -3.33
C TYR A 73 -7.52 5.85 -4.81
N LEU A 74 -8.06 5.06 -5.75
CA LEU A 74 -7.89 5.30 -7.17
C LEU A 74 -8.53 6.64 -7.60
N PHE A 75 -9.71 6.96 -7.08
CA PHE A 75 -10.37 8.23 -7.35
C PHE A 75 -9.56 9.42 -6.81
N TRP A 76 -9.11 9.34 -5.56
CA TRP A 76 -8.25 10.37 -4.96
C TRP A 76 -6.95 10.55 -5.74
N ARG A 77 -6.30 9.46 -6.14
CA ARG A 77 -5.07 9.48 -6.95
C ARG A 77 -5.27 10.19 -8.28
N LYS A 78 -6.41 10.00 -8.95
CA LYS A 78 -6.75 10.71 -10.19
C LYS A 78 -6.98 12.20 -9.93
N SER A 79 -7.70 12.56 -8.85
CA SER A 79 -7.97 13.95 -8.48
C SER A 79 -6.70 14.76 -8.21
N MET A 80 -5.72 14.17 -7.51
CA MET A 80 -4.45 14.84 -7.19
C MET A 80 -3.62 15.16 -8.44
N LYS A 81 -3.66 14.30 -9.48
CA LYS A 81 -2.97 14.57 -10.75
C LYS A 81 -3.57 15.76 -11.50
N LYS A 82 -4.89 15.97 -11.40
CA LYS A 82 -5.58 17.09 -12.07
C LYS A 82 -5.23 18.45 -11.45
N ARG A 83 -4.96 18.49 -10.14
CA ARG A 83 -4.56 19.72 -9.43
C ARG A 83 -3.15 20.18 -9.82
N LYS A 84 -2.22 19.24 -10.04
CA LYS A 84 -0.85 19.56 -10.46
C LYS A 84 -0.78 20.29 -11.81
N ASN A 85 -1.55 19.85 -12.81
CA ASN A 85 -1.55 20.48 -14.14
C ASN A 85 -2.24 21.86 -14.20
N LYS A 86 -2.94 22.26 -13.12
CA LYS A 86 -3.62 23.56 -13.02
C LYS A 86 -2.86 24.60 -12.19
N GLY A 87 -1.82 24.19 -11.45
CA GLY A 87 -0.96 25.11 -10.70
C GLY A 87 0.28 25.58 -11.48
N ASP A 88 0.47 25.03 -12.69
CA ASP A 88 1.59 25.34 -13.59
C ASP A 88 1.14 26.13 -14.85
N GLN A 89 -0.09 26.68 -14.83
CA GLN A 89 -0.62 27.66 -15.79
C GLN A 89 -0.97 28.94 -15.05
#